data_AF-A0A444DCM1-F1
#
_entry.id   AF-A0A444DCM1-F1
#
_cell.length_a   1.000
_cell.length_b   1.000
_cell.length_c   1.000
_cell.angle_alpha   90.00
_cell.angle_beta   90.00
_cell.angle_gamma   90.00
#
_symmetry.space_group_name_H-M   'P 1'
#
loop_
_entity.id
_entity.type
_entity.pdbx_description
1 polymer ?
#
loop_
_entity_poly.entity_id
_entity_poly.type
_entity_poly.pdbx_seq_one_letter_code
_entity_poly.pdbx_strand_id
1 'polypeptide(L)'
;MAFRSVFDGGALRTEFESAGISPHFVPLIWKYVLHNPGCDLSDVPSLPSAAYPLLNSKFRPLTSFLSSALDSNDRLTTKLLIRLQVSHLSLSCSIWGLQIGF
;
A
#
# COMPACT_ATOMS: atom_id res chain seq x y z
N MET A 1 -14.19 -7.91 2.24
CA MET A 1 -13.90 -6.57 1.66
C MET A 1 -12.41 -6.49 1.38
N ALA A 2 -12.01 -5.91 0.25
CA ALA A 2 -10.60 -5.67 -0.04
C ALA A 2 -10.06 -4.60 0.93
N PHE A 3 -8.87 -4.82 1.50
CA PHE A 3 -8.19 -3.79 2.29
C PHE A 3 -7.79 -2.62 1.38
N ARG A 4 -7.90 -1.40 1.90
CA ARG A 4 -7.40 -0.18 1.22
C ARG A 4 -6.04 0.20 1.76
N SER A 5 -5.24 0.88 0.95
CA SER A 5 -3.99 1.46 1.45
C SER A 5 -4.30 2.67 2.34
N VAL A 6 -3.55 2.84 3.42
CA VAL A 6 -3.56 4.07 4.23
C VAL A 6 -3.15 5.30 3.41
N PHE A 7 -2.43 5.12 2.31
CA PHE A 7 -2.09 6.19 1.36
C PHE A 7 -3.26 6.60 0.46
N ASP A 8 -4.40 5.89 0.47
CA ASP A 8 -5.65 6.37 -0.11
C ASP A 8 -6.24 7.45 0.81
N GLY A 9 -5.73 8.67 0.67
CA GLY A 9 -6.10 9.79 1.51
C GLY A 9 -7.58 10.18 1.40
N GLY A 10 -8.21 9.95 0.25
CA GLY A 10 -9.65 10.19 0.09
C GLY A 10 -10.46 9.25 0.95
N ALA A 11 -10.24 7.94 0.79
CA ALA A 11 -10.96 6.93 1.58
C ALA A 11 -10.66 7.04 3.08
N LEU A 12 -9.40 7.28 3.46
CA LEU A 12 -9.00 7.39 4.86
C LEU A 12 -9.67 8.59 5.54
N ARG A 13 -9.73 9.74 4.87
CA ARG A 13 -10.39 10.94 5.41
C ARG A 13 -11.89 10.75 5.57
N THR A 14 -12.56 10.20 4.54
CA THR A 14 -14.00 9.92 4.61
C THR A 14 -14.34 8.97 5.75
N GLU A 15 -13.56 7.92 5.94
CA GLU A 15 -13.75 6.97 7.04
C GLU A 15 -13.50 7.62 8.40
N PHE A 16 -12.45 8.43 8.55
CA PHE A 16 -12.17 9.16 9.79
C PHE A 16 -13.29 10.15 10.12
N GLU A 17 -13.75 10.93 9.16
CA GLU A 17 -14.87 11.88 9.33
C GLU A 17 -16.16 11.14 9.70
N SER A 18 -16.45 9.99 9.07
CA SER A 18 -17.63 9.17 9.40
C SER A 18 -17.59 8.60 10.82
N ALA A 19 -16.39 8.39 11.36
CA ALA A 19 -16.16 7.92 12.73
C ALA A 19 -16.04 9.08 13.74
N GLY A 20 -16.23 10.34 13.31
CA GLY A 20 -16.07 11.51 14.17
C GLY A 20 -14.62 11.84 14.55
N ILE A 21 -13.65 11.33 13.79
CA ILE A 21 -12.22 11.52 14.00
C ILE A 21 -11.72 12.65 13.09
N SER A 22 -10.92 13.56 13.64
CA SER A 22 -10.35 14.66 12.86
C SER A 22 -9.41 14.12 11.76
N PRO A 23 -9.58 14.55 10.49
CA PRO A 23 -8.67 14.16 9.40
C PRO A 23 -7.26 14.75 9.56
N HIS A 24 -7.03 15.64 10.54
CA HIS A 24 -5.70 16.17 10.85
C HIS A 24 -4.69 15.10 11.28
N PHE A 25 -5.16 13.94 11.74
CA PHE A 25 -4.28 12.82 12.09
C PHE A 25 -3.72 12.06 10.87
N VAL A 26 -4.31 12.22 9.68
CA VAL A 26 -3.90 11.47 8.46
C VAL A 26 -2.42 11.68 8.10
N PRO A 27 -1.87 12.91 8.04
CA PRO A 27 -0.45 13.11 7.77
C PRO A 27 0.46 12.49 8.83
N LEU A 28 -0.01 12.41 10.07
CA LEU A 28 0.72 11.83 11.21
C LEU A 28 0.91 10.32 11.00
N ILE A 29 -0.14 9.65 10.53
CA ILE A 29 -0.10 8.23 10.15
C ILE A 29 0.89 8.01 9.00
N TRP A 30 0.81 8.82 7.94
CA TRP A 30 1.71 8.69 6.79
C TRP A 30 3.17 8.88 7.17
N LYS A 31 3.46 9.89 7.99
CA LYS A 31 4.81 10.14 8.51
C LYS A 31 5.35 8.92 9.25
N TYR A 32 4.53 8.30 10.11
CA TYR A 32 4.94 7.12 10.87
C TYR A 32 5.20 5.92 9.97
N VAL A 33 4.27 5.62 9.03
CA VAL A 33 4.38 4.47 8.11
C VAL A 33 5.58 4.60 7.17
N LEU A 34 5.88 5.80 6.68
CA LEU A 34 7.04 6.05 5.82
C LEU A 34 8.36 5.88 6.57
N HIS A 35 8.40 6.24 7.84
CA HIS A 35 9.61 6.13 8.66
C HIS A 35 9.83 4.71 9.21
N ASN A 36 8.77 3.91 9.33
CA ASN A 36 8.81 2.55 9.87
C ASN A 36 8.23 1.57 8.85
N PRO A 37 9.00 1.18 7.82
CA PRO A 37 8.49 0.26 6.81
C PRO A 37 8.14 -1.10 7.43
N GLY A 38 6.91 -1.57 7.21
CA GLY A 38 6.41 -2.82 7.77
C GLY A 38 5.82 -2.71 9.18
N CYS A 39 5.65 -1.49 9.72
CA CYS A 39 4.96 -1.30 10.99
C CYS A 39 3.47 -1.69 10.92
N ASP A 40 2.93 -2.12 12.05
CA ASP A 40 1.48 -2.27 12.20
C ASP A 40 0.83 -0.91 12.45
N LEU A 41 -0.38 -0.72 11.91
CA LEU A 41 -1.14 0.53 12.10
C LEU A 41 -1.58 0.72 13.55
N SER A 42 -1.55 -0.35 14.35
CA SER A 42 -1.76 -0.38 15.80
C SER A 42 -0.69 0.42 16.57
N ASP A 43 0.50 0.57 16.00
CA ASP A 43 1.67 1.10 16.71
C ASP A 43 1.85 2.62 16.49
N VAL A 44 0.99 3.23 15.66
CA VAL A 44 1.08 4.67 15.35
C VAL A 44 0.76 5.46 16.63
N PRO A 45 1.72 6.24 17.15
CA PRO A 45 1.51 6.98 18.39
C PRO A 45 0.55 8.16 18.17
N SER A 46 -0.04 8.63 19.26
CA SER A 46 -0.83 9.88 19.30
C SER A 46 -2.12 9.86 18.45
N LEU A 47 -2.64 8.67 18.13
CA LEU A 47 -3.97 8.52 17.54
C LEU A 47 -5.06 8.35 18.60
N PRO A 48 -6.29 8.83 18.33
CA PRO A 48 -7.45 8.51 19.15
C PRO A 48 -7.69 7.00 19.18
N SER A 49 -8.12 6.45 20.33
CA SER A 49 -8.40 5.02 20.48
C SER A 49 -9.37 4.47 19.43
N ALA A 50 -10.34 5.28 19.02
CA ALA A 50 -11.31 4.95 17.98
C ALA A 50 -10.70 4.76 16.57
N ALA A 51 -9.49 5.28 16.31
CA ALA A 51 -8.83 5.15 15.01
C ALA A 51 -8.27 3.75 14.77
N TYR A 52 -7.71 3.10 15.80
CA TYR A 52 -7.08 1.77 15.67
C TYR A 52 -8.02 0.67 15.14
N PRO A 53 -9.25 0.48 15.64
CA PRO A 53 -10.15 -0.54 15.11
C PRO A 53 -10.54 -0.27 13.64
N LEU A 54 -10.67 1.01 13.25
CA LEU A 54 -10.97 1.41 11.88
C LEU A 54 -9.77 1.10 10.95
N LEU A 55 -8.56 1.48 11.37
CA LEU A 55 -7.33 1.21 10.62
C LEU A 55 -7.10 -0.29 10.44
N ASN A 56 -7.22 -1.09 11.51
CA ASN A 56 -6.97 -2.53 11.46
C ASN A 56 -8.02 -3.31 10.63
N SER A 57 -9.27 -2.83 10.61
CA SER A 57 -10.36 -3.50 9.89
C SER A 57 -10.40 -3.17 8.40
N LYS A 58 -10.13 -1.91 8.00
CA LYS A 58 -10.34 -1.45 6.63
C LYS A 58 -9.05 -1.14 5.86
N PHE A 59 -7.95 -0.89 6.56
CA PHE A 59 -6.73 -0.36 5.94
C PHE A 59 -5.50 -1.25 6.17
N ARG A 60 -4.51 -1.08 5.28
CA ARG A 60 -3.17 -1.67 5.37
C ARG A 60 -2.11 -0.62 5.01
N PRO A 61 -0.89 -0.70 5.58
CA PRO A 61 0.19 0.23 5.25
C PRO A 61 0.53 0.23 3.76
N LEU A 62 0.72 -0.95 3.18
CA LEU A 62 1.02 -1.16 1.77
C LEU A 62 0.13 -2.24 1.20
N THR A 63 -0.31 -2.04 -0.04
CA THR A 63 -1.09 -3.02 -0.81
C THR A 63 -0.28 -3.62 -1.96
N SER A 64 1.02 -3.33 -2.01
CA SER A 64 1.96 -3.81 -3.00
C SER A 64 3.22 -4.37 -2.34
N PHE A 65 3.75 -5.45 -2.88
CA PHE A 65 4.95 -6.13 -2.40
C PHE A 65 6.01 -6.18 -3.50
N LEU A 66 7.25 -5.89 -3.17
CA LEU A 66 8.36 -6.07 -4.09
C LEU A 66 8.66 -7.57 -4.23
N SER A 67 8.58 -8.11 -5.44
CA SER A 67 8.85 -9.52 -5.73
C SER A 67 10.29 -9.74 -6.18
N SER A 68 10.84 -8.83 -6.98
CA SER A 68 12.25 -8.85 -7.36
C SER A 68 12.70 -7.46 -7.79
N ALA A 69 14.00 -7.22 -7.68
CA ALA A 69 14.67 -6.05 -8.24
C ALA A 69 15.80 -6.56 -9.14
N LEU A 70 15.91 -5.98 -10.34
CA LEU A 70 16.97 -6.27 -11.29
C LEU A 70 17.67 -4.98 -11.66
N ASP A 71 18.93 -4.87 -11.29
CA ASP A 71 19.78 -3.75 -11.66
C ASP A 71 20.34 -3.96 -13.06
N SER A 72 20.39 -2.87 -13.83
CA SER A 72 21.11 -2.80 -15.10
C SER A 72 22.61 -2.93 -14.85
N ASN A 73 23.34 -3.35 -15.89
CA ASN A 73 24.80 -3.54 -15.81
C ASN A 73 25.55 -2.23 -15.47
N ASP A 74 25.01 -1.10 -15.89
CA ASP A 74 25.53 0.24 -15.59
C ASP A 74 25.12 0.77 -14.20
N ARG A 75 24.24 0.05 -13.48
CA ARG A 75 23.64 0.44 -12.19
C ARG A 75 22.93 1.80 -12.20
N LEU A 76 22.63 2.34 -13.39
CA LEU A 76 21.88 3.59 -13.53
C LEU A 76 20.36 3.35 -13.54
N THR A 77 19.95 2.11 -13.83
CA THR A 77 18.54 1.73 -13.90
C THR A 77 18.28 0.48 -13.07
N THR A 78 17.25 0.51 -12.22
CA THR A 78 16.73 -0.65 -11.49
C THR A 78 15.31 -0.93 -11.96
N LYS A 79 15.06 -2.16 -12.43
CA LYS A 79 13.72 -2.65 -12.76
C LYS A 79 13.14 -3.35 -11.54
N LEU A 80 11.95 -2.92 -11.11
CA LEU A 80 11.24 -3.50 -9.96
C LEU A 80 10.05 -4.33 -10.45
N LEU A 81 10.00 -5.59 -10.04
CA LEU A 81 8.82 -6.44 -10.20
C LEU A 81 7.96 -6.30 -8.93
N ILE A 82 6.84 -5.59 -9.04
CA ILE A 82 5.94 -5.31 -7.92
C ILE A 82 4.68 -6.17 -8.05
N ARG A 83 4.38 -6.97 -7.02
CA ARG A 83 3.11 -7.68 -6.86
C ARG A 83 2.09 -6.76 -6.22
N LEU A 84 0.98 -6.53 -6.89
CA LEU A 84 -0.16 -5.81 -6.32
C LEU A 84 -1.07 -6.80 -5.58
N GLN A 85 -1.71 -6.38 -4.48
CA GLN A 85 -2.70 -7.20 -3.80
C GLN A 85 -3.88 -7.47 -4.73
N VAL A 86 -3.93 -8.68 -5.26
CA VAL A 86 -5.03 -9.17 -6.09
C VAL A 86 -6.21 -9.47 -5.17
N SER A 87 -7.14 -8.53 -5.06
CA SER A 87 -8.52 -8.89 -4.74
C SER A 87 -9.18 -9.31 -6.05
N HIS A 88 -8.94 -10.58 -6.44
CA HIS A 88 -9.53 -11.27 -7.58
C HIS A 88 -9.62 -10.47 -8.90
N LEU A 89 -8.50 -10.34 -9.61
CA LEU A 89 -8.51 -10.27 -11.08
C LEU A 89 -7.22 -10.91 -11.59
N SER A 90 -7.34 -12.15 -12.04
CA SER A 90 -6.37 -12.76 -12.93
C SER A 90 -6.37 -11.95 -14.23
N LEU A 91 -5.44 -11.02 -14.37
CA LEU A 91 -5.04 -10.49 -15.66
C LEU A 91 -3.79 -11.23 -16.09
N SER A 92 -4.00 -12.44 -16.62
CA SER A 92 -3.06 -13.04 -17.54
C SER A 92 -3.08 -12.20 -18.82
N CYS A 93 -2.21 -11.19 -18.89
CA CYS A 93 -1.84 -10.62 -20.18
C CYS A 93 -0.74 -11.52 -20.76
N SER A 94 -1.18 -12.62 -21.38
CA SER A 94 -0.34 -13.42 -22.24
C SER A 94 -0.10 -12.63 -23.52
N ILE A 95 0.99 -11.87 -23.60
CA ILE A 95 1.52 -11.44 -24.90
C ILE A 95 2.22 -12.66 -25.48
N TRP A 96 1.42 -13.53 -26.12
CA TRP A 96 1.96 -14.47 -27.09
C TRP A 96 2.30 -13.69 -28.35
N GLY A 97 3.60 -13.52 -28.60
CA GLY A 97 4.07 -12.98 -29.87
C GLY A 97 5.45 -12.36 -29.78
N LEU A 98 6.49 -13.19 -29.79
CA LEU A 98 7.40 -13.27 -30.93
C LEU A 98 8.44 -14.37 -30.65
N GLN A 99 8.25 -15.51 -31.31
CA GLN A 99 9.30 -16.50 -31.49
C GLN A 99 10.29 -15.93 -32.51
N ILE A 100 11.50 -15.60 -32.08
CA ILE A 100 12.63 -15.49 -33.01
C ILE A 100 13.48 -16.74 -32.74
N GLY A 101 13.31 -17.72 -33.62
CA GLY A 101 14.22 -18.86 -33.71
C GLY A 101 15.53 -18.42 -34.33
N PHE A 102 16.61 -18.95 -33.73
CA PHE A 102 18.02 -19.01 -34.15
C PHE A 102 18.64 -17.78 -34.83
#